data_AF-A0A924XKK1-F1
#
_entry.id   AF-A0A924XKK1-F1
#
_cell.length_a   1.000
_cell.length_b   1.000
_cell.length_c   1.000
_cell.angle_alpha   90.00
_cell.angle_beta   90.00
_cell.angle_gamma   90.00
#
_symmetry.space_group_name_H-M   'P 1'
#
loop_
_entity.id
_entity.type
_entity.pdbx_description
1 polymer ?
#
loop_
_entity_poly.entity_id
_entity_poly.type
_entity_poly.pdbx_seq_one_letter_code
_entity_poly.pdbx_strand_id
1 'polypeptide(L)'
;MERRDLTPRKENKGREKTEIQRNFEPKLPAVAEPYQGYRGASMANEENGLQLMDYWRAIRKRLWLVIGITVLVTTLAAIYMSRRPNIYSAQARVQVDLEQVNPELVSSERRSPIVNSDPAYFNTQLQNLTSPSLLRRVVKETNLENNKDFVVTKDGSRGGWRGLLRNIGIGGEDKKSASGDSVPVATGLSPTSSDSDDLAEAKRLAPYVEAIQKELTVDPVREARSVFKDTRLIDISFRNTNPDLAALIVNTTADVFTKSNQEKKTKTSGKTNDYLQDRVASLQAEIRADEVRLGRNTRQAGVLALDKDKTIALERLQGLQKQQLDAQEIRKNAEAQYNAASKPEALAALAEDSQARKYLDDTKLDIDKLTKERERLSIEYTNDAPEVKEIDKQITSLTKALDEYREKSRSYLLTQYKTRYEQAKQQEDSINSAYNNQYNQAQVQNEAGINLRLLQQNIDNKKGLLENLFRQQRENDVVSVGSENNINVVDRAVPNDTPVAPARVTSVVAAFALSLAFGCGLALFLEYLDDTVRSPADVENILRLPALAVIPTVDSMPRRKLLLAGKNGEGNDRSELLISNDSRSALAEAYRQLRTSVLLSTAGQAPKSLLVTSSVPSEGKTTTAVN
;
A
#
# COMPACT_ATOMS: atom_id res chain seq x y z
N MET A 1 -47.90 -66.25 -14.42
CA MET A 1 -47.56 -67.56 -13.81
C MET A 1 -47.60 -67.33 -12.31
N GLU A 2 -48.69 -67.71 -11.63
CA GLU A 2 -48.85 -69.04 -10.98
C GLU A 2 -47.80 -69.24 -9.88
N ARG A 3 -48.06 -69.61 -8.63
CA ARG A 3 -49.14 -70.37 -7.97
C ARG A 3 -48.86 -70.24 -6.45
N ARG A 4 -49.87 -69.98 -5.61
CA ARG A 4 -50.58 -70.95 -4.76
C ARG A 4 -49.74 -71.66 -3.67
N ASP A 5 -50.12 -71.35 -2.43
CA ASP A 5 -50.58 -72.25 -1.37
C ASP A 5 -49.91 -73.62 -1.24
N LEU A 6 -49.28 -73.86 -0.08
CA LEU A 6 -49.28 -75.16 0.59
C LEU A 6 -49.15 -74.99 2.12
N THR A 7 -50.22 -75.33 2.85
CA THR A 7 -50.21 -75.80 4.24
C THR A 7 -49.47 -77.13 4.39
N PRO A 8 -49.08 -77.55 5.61
CA PRO A 8 -49.84 -78.61 6.32
C PRO A 8 -49.91 -78.35 7.84
N ARG A 9 -50.96 -78.64 8.62
CA ARG A 9 -51.74 -79.85 8.97
C ARG A 9 -51.02 -80.91 9.84
N LYS A 10 -51.67 -81.20 10.99
CA LYS A 10 -51.64 -82.38 11.91
C LYS A 10 -50.74 -82.24 13.16
N GLU A 11 -51.23 -82.27 14.40
CA GLU A 11 -52.13 -83.21 15.13
C GLU A 11 -51.36 -84.37 15.81
N ASN A 12 -51.54 -84.45 17.15
CA ASN A 12 -51.55 -85.60 18.06
C ASN A 12 -50.29 -86.13 18.80
N LYS A 13 -50.49 -86.17 20.14
CA LYS A 13 -50.23 -87.24 21.12
C LYS A 13 -48.81 -87.53 21.61
N GLY A 14 -48.63 -87.33 22.92
CA GLY A 14 -48.47 -88.48 23.81
C GLY A 14 -47.44 -88.38 24.94
N ARG A 15 -47.95 -88.63 26.17
CA ARG A 15 -47.35 -89.35 27.32
C ARG A 15 -46.61 -88.55 28.40
N GLU A 16 -47.35 -88.43 29.51
CA GLU A 16 -46.98 -88.64 30.92
C GLU A 16 -45.50 -88.95 31.26
N LYS A 17 -44.98 -88.18 32.22
CA LYS A 17 -44.30 -88.70 33.41
C LYS A 17 -44.69 -87.89 34.65
N THR A 18 -45.57 -88.49 35.45
CA THR A 18 -45.56 -88.54 36.93
C THR A 18 -44.14 -88.87 37.43
N GLU A 19 -43.59 -88.42 38.56
CA GLU A 19 -44.10 -88.17 39.91
C GLU A 19 -43.06 -87.39 40.77
N ILE A 20 -43.56 -86.56 41.70
CA ILE A 20 -43.16 -86.38 43.11
C ILE A 20 -41.73 -85.91 43.46
N GLN A 21 -41.64 -84.67 43.96
CA GLN A 21 -41.09 -84.40 45.29
C GLN A 21 -41.80 -83.18 45.91
N ARG A 22 -42.52 -83.44 47.02
CA ARG A 22 -43.10 -82.42 47.89
C ARG A 22 -41.99 -81.79 48.73
N ASN A 23 -41.78 -80.48 48.59
CA ASN A 23 -41.28 -79.67 49.69
C ASN A 23 -42.44 -78.93 50.34
N PHE A 24 -42.56 -79.15 51.64
CA PHE A 24 -43.61 -78.64 52.51
C PHE A 24 -43.23 -77.20 52.88
N GLU A 25 -43.82 -76.20 52.24
CA GLU A 25 -43.76 -74.82 52.72
C GLU A 25 -45.08 -74.47 53.43
N PRO A 26 -45.02 -73.92 54.66
CA PRO A 26 -46.21 -73.69 55.48
C PRO A 26 -47.07 -72.57 54.91
N LYS A 27 -48.36 -72.83 54.74
CA LYS A 27 -49.37 -71.78 54.52
C LYS A 27 -49.48 -70.91 55.78
N LEU A 28 -48.92 -69.71 55.73
CA LEU A 28 -49.28 -68.61 56.62
C LEU A 28 -50.64 -68.05 56.17
N PRO A 29 -51.61 -67.82 57.09
CA PRO A 29 -52.88 -67.21 56.73
C PRO A 29 -52.71 -65.76 56.26
N ALA A 30 -53.61 -65.35 55.37
CA ALA A 30 -53.65 -64.06 54.69
C ALA A 30 -53.41 -62.88 55.65
N VAL A 31 -52.40 -62.08 55.34
CA VAL A 31 -52.18 -60.76 55.93
C VAL A 31 -53.33 -59.86 55.48
N ALA A 32 -54.11 -59.40 56.46
CA ALA A 32 -55.12 -58.38 56.26
C ALA A 32 -54.47 -57.12 55.68
N GLU A 33 -55.08 -56.59 54.61
CA GLU A 33 -54.69 -55.34 53.98
C GLU A 33 -54.63 -54.19 55.01
N PRO A 34 -53.55 -53.37 55.04
CA PRO A 34 -53.55 -52.17 55.86
C PRO A 34 -54.34 -51.04 55.16
N TYR A 35 -55.33 -50.53 55.90
CA TYR A 35 -56.03 -49.24 55.79
C TYR A 35 -55.70 -48.32 54.60
N GLN A 36 -56.65 -48.25 53.67
CA GLN A 36 -56.85 -47.12 52.75
C GLN A 36 -57.32 -45.89 53.52
N GLY A 37 -56.40 -45.00 53.88
CA GLY A 37 -56.78 -43.80 54.61
C GLY A 37 -55.66 -42.79 54.77
N TYR A 38 -54.90 -42.51 53.71
CA TYR A 38 -54.18 -41.26 53.41
C TYR A 38 -53.37 -41.48 52.12
N ARG A 39 -54.08 -41.83 51.04
CA ARG A 39 -53.51 -41.90 49.69
C ARG A 39 -54.18 -40.83 48.82
N GLY A 40 -54.04 -39.59 49.27
CA GLY A 40 -54.46 -38.39 48.54
C GLY A 40 -53.24 -37.65 48.03
N ALA A 41 -52.99 -37.77 46.73
CA ALA A 41 -52.14 -36.90 45.92
C ALA A 41 -50.63 -36.85 46.23
N SER A 42 -49.92 -37.95 45.99
CA SER A 42 -48.51 -37.91 45.55
C SER A 42 -48.03 -39.29 45.09
N MET A 43 -48.62 -39.79 44.01
CA MET A 43 -47.98 -40.79 43.14
C MET A 43 -48.03 -40.25 41.73
N ALA A 44 -47.08 -39.36 41.45
CA ALA A 44 -46.65 -39.01 40.11
C ALA A 44 -45.15 -38.72 40.19
N ASN A 45 -44.39 -39.49 39.41
CA ASN A 45 -42.97 -39.35 39.09
C ASN A 45 -41.97 -39.91 40.10
N GLU A 46 -41.85 -41.23 40.06
CA GLU A 46 -40.61 -41.95 40.29
C GLU A 46 -39.80 -41.92 38.97
N GLU A 47 -39.17 -40.78 38.68
CA GLU A 47 -38.04 -40.67 37.77
C GLU A 47 -37.11 -39.60 38.35
N ASN A 48 -35.86 -39.97 38.58
CA ASN A 48 -34.79 -39.11 39.07
C ASN A 48 -34.45 -38.04 38.00
N GLY A 49 -35.32 -37.08 37.83
CA GLY A 49 -35.07 -35.82 37.15
C GLY A 49 -35.32 -34.70 38.15
N LEU A 50 -34.30 -33.89 38.42
CA LEU A 50 -34.37 -32.73 39.30
C LEU A 50 -35.61 -31.90 38.93
N GLN A 51 -36.66 -31.93 39.76
CA GLN A 51 -37.92 -31.29 39.42
C GLN A 51 -37.73 -29.77 39.46
N LEU A 52 -38.07 -29.08 38.37
CA LEU A 52 -38.00 -27.63 38.27
C LEU A 52 -38.76 -26.91 39.40
N MET A 53 -39.78 -27.58 39.94
CA MET A 53 -40.59 -27.12 41.07
C MET A 53 -39.82 -27.05 42.39
N ASP A 54 -38.84 -27.93 42.62
CA ASP A 54 -38.06 -27.96 43.85
C ASP A 54 -37.04 -26.82 43.88
N TYR A 55 -36.43 -26.51 42.73
CA TYR A 55 -35.61 -25.30 42.58
C TYR A 55 -36.41 -24.02 42.82
N TRP A 56 -37.64 -23.95 42.32
CA TRP A 56 -38.50 -22.79 42.54
C TRP A 56 -38.87 -22.61 44.03
N ARG A 57 -39.14 -23.70 44.74
CA ARG A 57 -39.40 -23.66 46.20
C ARG A 57 -38.16 -23.22 46.98
N ALA A 58 -36.98 -23.74 46.62
CA ALA A 58 -35.70 -23.35 47.23
C ALA A 58 -35.42 -21.85 47.06
N ILE A 59 -35.63 -21.32 45.86
CA ILE A 59 -35.48 -19.88 45.57
C ILE A 59 -36.52 -19.07 46.36
N ARG A 60 -37.78 -19.51 46.42
CA ARG A 60 -38.84 -18.79 47.14
C ARG A 60 -38.60 -18.72 48.66
N LYS A 61 -38.04 -19.78 49.26
CA LYS A 61 -37.67 -19.80 50.69
C LYS A 61 -36.65 -18.71 51.03
N ARG A 62 -35.73 -18.43 50.10
CA ARG A 62 -34.66 -17.43 50.27
C ARG A 62 -34.85 -16.19 49.37
N LEU A 63 -36.08 -15.90 48.96
CA LEU A 63 -36.40 -14.81 48.03
C LEU A 63 -35.84 -13.45 48.51
N TRP A 64 -35.92 -13.18 49.81
CA TRP A 64 -35.39 -11.97 50.42
C TRP A 64 -33.85 -11.85 50.33
N LEU A 65 -33.13 -12.98 50.36
CA LEU A 65 -31.68 -13.01 50.17
C LEU A 65 -31.33 -12.70 48.71
N VAL A 66 -32.04 -13.33 47.76
CA VAL A 66 -31.87 -13.06 46.32
C VAL A 66 -32.15 -11.60 45.99
N ILE A 67 -33.26 -11.05 46.50
CA ILE A 67 -33.63 -9.64 46.34
C ILE A 67 -32.59 -8.72 47.00
N GLY A 68 -32.11 -9.06 48.21
CA GLY A 68 -31.10 -8.26 48.91
C GLY A 68 -29.79 -8.14 48.12
N ILE A 69 -29.26 -9.27 47.61
CA ILE A 69 -28.02 -9.30 46.83
C ILE A 69 -28.18 -8.57 45.50
N THR A 70 -29.29 -8.82 44.79
CA THR A 70 -29.56 -8.16 43.50
C THR A 70 -29.64 -6.65 43.63
N VAL A 71 -30.40 -6.16 44.62
CA VAL A 71 -30.50 -4.72 44.88
C VAL A 71 -29.15 -4.14 45.28
N LEU A 72 -28.38 -4.80 46.14
CA LEU A 72 -27.07 -4.31 46.58
C LEU A 72 -26.05 -4.24 45.42
N VAL A 73 -25.93 -5.28 44.62
CA VAL A 73 -24.97 -5.31 43.50
C VAL A 73 -25.40 -4.34 42.40
N THR A 74 -26.70 -4.27 42.09
CA THR A 74 -27.22 -3.36 41.06
C THR A 74 -27.07 -1.90 41.49
N THR A 75 -27.31 -1.58 42.77
CA THR A 75 -27.11 -0.22 43.30
C THR A 75 -25.63 0.18 43.30
N LEU A 76 -24.72 -0.72 43.70
CA LEU A 76 -23.28 -0.48 43.59
C LEU A 76 -22.83 -0.26 42.14
N ALA A 77 -23.32 -1.08 41.21
CA ALA A 77 -23.03 -0.92 39.78
C ALA A 77 -23.58 0.40 39.23
N ALA A 78 -24.80 0.80 39.63
CA ALA A 78 -25.40 2.07 39.24
C ALA A 78 -24.60 3.28 39.79
N ILE A 79 -24.19 3.24 41.05
CA ILE A 79 -23.34 4.29 41.67
C ILE A 79 -21.99 4.37 40.96
N TYR A 80 -21.35 3.22 40.71
CA TYR A 80 -20.08 3.14 40.01
C TYR A 80 -20.18 3.74 38.60
N MET A 81 -21.24 3.39 37.88
CA MET A 81 -21.46 3.85 36.51
C MET A 81 -21.83 5.34 36.44
N SER A 82 -22.58 5.85 37.42
CA SER A 82 -22.93 7.27 37.54
C SER A 82 -21.70 8.16 37.80
N ARG A 83 -20.68 7.63 38.48
CA ARG A 83 -19.41 8.33 38.76
C ARG A 83 -18.45 8.37 37.58
N ARG A 84 -18.69 7.62 36.50
CA ARG A 84 -17.84 7.65 35.31
C ARG A 84 -18.21 8.87 34.43
N PRO A 85 -17.22 9.64 33.94
CA PRO A 85 -17.48 10.76 33.05
C PRO A 85 -18.14 10.28 31.75
N ASN A 86 -18.99 11.12 31.20
CA ASN A 86 -19.57 10.91 29.87
C ASN A 86 -18.49 11.13 28.82
N ILE A 87 -18.39 10.22 27.85
CA ILE A 87 -17.50 10.31 26.71
C ILE A 87 -18.36 10.49 25.46
N TYR A 88 -18.11 11.57 24.75
CA TYR A 88 -18.74 11.95 23.49
C TYR A 88 -17.79 11.63 22.34
N SER A 89 -18.34 11.38 21.16
CA SER A 89 -17.55 11.20 19.93
C SER A 89 -18.02 12.15 18.85
N ALA A 90 -17.09 12.75 18.14
CA ALA A 90 -17.36 13.51 16.92
C ALA A 90 -16.71 12.81 15.72
N GLN A 91 -17.31 12.96 14.54
CA GLN A 91 -16.89 12.26 13.32
C GLN A 91 -16.91 13.21 12.13
N ALA A 92 -15.84 13.25 11.34
CA ALA A 92 -15.79 13.91 10.04
C ALA A 92 -15.43 12.91 8.95
N ARG A 93 -15.85 13.20 7.73
CA ARG A 93 -15.61 12.38 6.55
C ARG A 93 -14.76 13.12 5.54
N VAL A 94 -13.68 12.48 5.12
CA VAL A 94 -12.74 13.00 4.12
C VAL A 94 -12.69 12.04 2.94
N GLN A 95 -12.78 12.59 1.73
CA GLN A 95 -12.56 11.85 0.48
C GLN A 95 -11.12 12.02 0.03
N VAL A 96 -10.46 10.91 -0.31
CA VAL A 96 -9.11 10.88 -0.85
C VAL A 96 -9.16 10.31 -2.27
N ASP A 97 -9.14 11.18 -3.25
CA ASP A 97 -9.05 10.82 -4.65
C ASP A 97 -7.62 10.47 -5.06
N LEU A 98 -7.53 9.63 -6.10
CA LEU A 98 -6.26 9.28 -6.71
C LEU A 98 -5.59 10.55 -7.22
N GLU A 99 -4.31 10.66 -6.96
CA GLU A 99 -3.50 11.73 -7.52
C GLU A 99 -3.44 11.55 -9.04
N GLN A 100 -4.18 12.40 -9.77
CA GLN A 100 -4.10 12.44 -11.22
C GLN A 100 -2.78 13.09 -11.59
N VAL A 101 -1.76 12.27 -11.85
CA VAL A 101 -0.55 12.74 -12.52
C VAL A 101 -0.98 13.10 -13.93
N ASN A 102 -0.81 14.37 -14.31
CA ASN A 102 -1.28 14.87 -15.60
C ASN A 102 -0.73 13.95 -16.72
N PRO A 103 -1.58 13.23 -17.48
CA PRO A 103 -1.12 12.18 -18.40
C PRO A 103 -0.25 12.72 -19.55
N GLU A 104 -0.22 14.04 -19.74
CA GLU A 104 0.64 14.71 -20.72
C GLU A 104 2.08 14.97 -20.23
N LEU A 105 2.32 14.97 -18.90
CA LEU A 105 3.66 15.13 -18.29
C LEU A 105 4.46 13.81 -18.25
N VAL A 106 3.79 12.68 -18.47
CA VAL A 106 4.47 11.40 -18.63
C VAL A 106 4.95 11.33 -20.07
N SER A 107 6.27 11.32 -20.25
CA SER A 107 6.89 11.15 -21.58
C SER A 107 6.16 10.03 -22.34
N SER A 108 5.89 10.28 -23.62
CA SER A 108 5.08 9.44 -24.50
C SER A 108 5.49 7.95 -24.58
N GLU A 109 6.64 7.59 -24.02
CA GLU A 109 7.14 6.21 -23.89
C GLU A 109 6.56 5.43 -22.70
N ARG A 110 5.88 6.06 -21.74
CA ARG A 110 5.22 5.36 -20.62
C ARG A 110 3.73 5.66 -20.52
N ARG A 111 3.01 5.48 -21.63
CA ARG A 111 1.56 5.31 -21.59
C ARG A 111 1.21 3.89 -21.11
N SER A 112 1.45 3.61 -19.83
CA SER A 112 0.74 2.52 -19.19
C SER A 112 -0.63 3.05 -18.73
N PRO A 113 -1.75 2.42 -19.12
CA PRO A 113 -3.04 2.76 -18.56
C PRO A 113 -3.02 2.33 -17.09
N ILE A 114 -2.73 3.26 -16.17
CA ILE A 114 -2.82 3.00 -14.73
C ILE A 114 -4.31 3.05 -14.37
N VAL A 115 -5.02 1.95 -14.64
CA VAL A 115 -6.24 1.61 -13.92
C VAL A 115 -5.86 0.54 -12.91
N ASN A 116 -5.17 0.94 -11.87
CA ASN A 116 -5.16 0.22 -10.62
C ASN A 116 -5.40 1.27 -9.53
N SER A 117 -6.58 1.21 -8.91
CA SER A 117 -6.83 1.84 -7.61
C SER A 117 -5.82 1.23 -6.65
N ASP A 118 -4.67 1.87 -6.48
CA ASP A 118 -3.58 1.29 -5.67
C ASP A 118 -4.03 1.27 -4.20
N PRO A 119 -4.36 0.10 -3.62
CA PRO A 119 -4.76 0.03 -2.21
C PRO A 119 -3.62 0.52 -1.31
N ALA A 120 -2.37 0.43 -1.77
CA ALA A 120 -1.21 0.93 -1.06
C ALA A 120 -1.23 2.45 -0.91
N TYR A 121 -1.68 3.21 -1.93
CA TYR A 121 -1.81 4.67 -1.83
C TYR A 121 -2.80 5.05 -0.74
N PHE A 122 -4.00 4.46 -0.77
CA PHE A 122 -5.04 4.75 0.21
C PHE A 122 -4.62 4.35 1.64
N ASN A 123 -4.00 3.18 1.81
CA ASN A 123 -3.44 2.75 3.10
C ASN A 123 -2.32 3.69 3.59
N THR A 124 -1.48 4.21 2.70
CA THR A 124 -0.46 5.21 3.06
C THR A 124 -1.12 6.50 3.55
N GLN A 125 -2.23 6.92 2.95
CA GLN A 125 -2.95 8.11 3.40
C GLN A 125 -3.63 7.92 4.77
N LEU A 126 -4.16 6.72 5.04
CA LEU A 126 -4.64 6.35 6.39
C LEU A 126 -3.52 6.46 7.44
N GLN A 127 -2.31 6.00 7.11
CA GLN A 127 -1.17 6.11 8.03
C GLN A 127 -0.65 7.55 8.15
N ASN A 128 -0.72 8.35 7.08
CA ASN A 128 -0.35 9.76 7.13
C ASN A 128 -1.28 10.60 8.01
N LEU A 129 -2.58 10.28 8.03
CA LEU A 129 -3.57 10.92 8.92
C LEU A 129 -3.26 10.71 10.40
N THR A 130 -2.68 9.56 10.76
CA THR A 130 -2.26 9.22 12.13
C THR A 130 -0.80 9.57 12.42
N SER A 131 -0.10 10.21 11.47
CA SER A 131 1.32 10.51 11.61
C SER A 131 1.58 11.55 12.72
N PRO A 132 2.66 11.39 13.52
CA PRO A 132 2.96 12.31 14.61
C PRO A 132 3.23 13.76 14.16
N SER A 133 3.73 13.96 12.94
CA SER A 133 4.01 15.28 12.39
C SER A 133 2.74 16.06 12.07
N LEU A 134 1.71 15.37 11.53
CA LEU A 134 0.41 15.97 11.27
C LEU A 134 -0.30 16.28 12.59
N LEU A 135 -0.37 15.32 13.50
CA LEU A 135 -1.01 15.51 14.81
C LEU A 135 -0.36 16.63 15.61
N ARG A 136 0.97 16.83 15.50
CA ARG A 136 1.65 17.98 16.13
C ARG A 136 1.14 19.33 15.60
N ARG A 137 0.88 19.43 14.30
CA ARG A 137 0.28 20.64 13.70
C ARG A 137 -1.15 20.84 14.19
N VAL A 138 -1.92 19.75 14.34
CA VAL A 138 -3.27 19.81 14.93
C VAL A 138 -3.22 20.32 16.36
N VAL A 139 -2.31 19.81 17.20
CA VAL A 139 -2.11 20.29 18.58
C VAL A 139 -1.81 21.79 18.62
N LYS A 140 -1.00 22.27 17.67
CA LYS A 140 -0.62 23.69 17.56
C LYS A 140 -1.80 24.57 17.13
N GLU A 141 -2.53 24.18 16.09
CA GLU A 141 -3.70 24.93 15.57
C GLU A 141 -4.86 24.96 16.58
N THR A 142 -5.12 23.84 17.25
CA THR A 142 -6.14 23.76 18.31
C THR A 142 -5.69 24.34 19.65
N ASN A 143 -4.41 24.71 19.77
CA ASN A 143 -3.81 25.31 20.96
C ASN A 143 -4.07 24.49 22.24
N LEU A 144 -4.00 23.16 22.11
CA LEU A 144 -4.37 22.19 23.15
C LEU A 144 -3.53 22.32 24.43
N GLU A 145 -2.32 22.89 24.35
CA GLU A 145 -1.46 23.12 25.52
C GLU A 145 -2.08 24.11 26.53
N ASN A 146 -2.91 25.04 26.05
CA ASN A 146 -3.52 26.08 26.87
C ASN A 146 -4.96 25.74 27.28
N ASN A 147 -5.50 24.63 26.76
CA ASN A 147 -6.88 24.26 26.98
C ASN A 147 -7.05 23.40 28.24
N LYS A 148 -7.68 23.96 29.27
CA LYS A 148 -7.87 23.34 30.59
C LYS A 148 -8.74 22.07 30.54
N ASP A 149 -9.56 21.94 29.51
CA ASP A 149 -10.48 20.82 29.33
C ASP A 149 -9.79 19.58 28.74
N PHE A 150 -8.61 19.75 28.12
CA PHE A 150 -7.79 18.64 27.62
C PHE A 150 -6.77 18.22 28.69
N VAL A 151 -7.25 17.51 29.70
CA VAL A 151 -6.37 16.97 30.74
C VAL A 151 -5.69 15.72 30.20
N VAL A 152 -4.42 15.83 29.82
CA VAL A 152 -3.55 14.65 29.65
C VAL A 152 -3.37 14.06 31.05
N THR A 153 -4.19 13.07 31.39
CA THR A 153 -3.96 12.28 32.61
C THR A 153 -2.64 11.54 32.38
N LYS A 154 -1.56 12.08 32.94
CA LYS A 154 -0.23 11.46 32.95
C LYS A 154 -0.42 10.06 33.51
N ASP A 155 -0.42 9.06 32.63
CA ASP A 155 -0.86 7.70 32.92
C ASP A 155 0.06 7.10 33.99
N GLY A 156 -0.37 7.26 35.24
CA GLY A 156 0.25 6.78 36.45
C GLY A 156 -0.76 6.02 37.29
N SER A 157 -1.76 5.38 36.65
CA SER A 157 -2.69 4.48 37.34
C SER A 157 -1.99 3.15 37.63
N ARG A 158 -0.99 3.18 38.53
CA ARG A 158 -0.50 2.01 39.24
C ARG A 158 -1.59 1.52 40.19
N GLY A 159 -2.34 0.51 39.74
CA GLY A 159 -2.79 -0.63 40.55
C GLY A 159 -3.72 -0.35 41.75
N GLY A 160 -5.02 -0.21 41.48
CA GLY A 160 -6.05 -0.31 42.52
C GLY A 160 -6.07 -1.66 43.26
N TRP A 161 -5.63 -2.74 42.61
CA TRP A 161 -5.48 -4.07 43.23
C TRP A 161 -4.23 -4.19 44.13
N ARG A 162 -3.17 -3.43 43.84
CA ARG A 162 -1.96 -3.39 44.68
C ARG A 162 -2.18 -2.62 45.99
N GLY A 163 -3.05 -1.61 45.97
CA GLY A 163 -3.48 -0.91 47.19
C GLY A 163 -4.29 -1.80 48.14
N LEU A 164 -5.07 -2.73 47.59
CA LEU A 164 -5.88 -3.69 48.37
C LEU A 164 -5.02 -4.80 49.00
N LEU A 165 -4.01 -5.29 48.27
CA LEU A 165 -3.05 -6.29 48.77
C LEU A 165 -2.15 -5.76 49.90
N ARG A 166 -1.86 -4.45 49.90
CA ARG A 166 -1.06 -3.82 50.98
C ARG A 166 -1.83 -3.66 52.29
N ASN A 167 -3.15 -3.48 52.24
CA ASN A 167 -4.00 -3.41 53.44
C ASN A 167 -4.30 -4.78 54.06
N ILE A 168 -3.98 -5.88 53.36
CA ILE A 168 -4.16 -7.27 53.84
C ILE A 168 -2.84 -7.91 54.30
N GLY A 169 -1.73 -7.15 54.35
CA GLY A 169 -0.48 -7.63 54.97
C GLY A 169 0.23 -8.75 54.21
N ILE A 170 -0.05 -8.92 52.91
CA ILE A 170 0.61 -9.90 52.05
C ILE A 170 1.14 -9.15 50.81
N GLY A 171 2.32 -8.57 50.93
CA GLY A 171 2.97 -7.86 49.82
C GLY A 171 4.40 -7.49 50.16
N GLY A 172 5.34 -8.33 49.70
CA GLY A 172 6.78 -8.14 49.88
C GLY A 172 7.31 -6.86 49.23
N GLU A 173 8.35 -6.31 49.85
CA GLU A 173 9.09 -5.14 49.40
C GLU A 173 9.97 -5.46 48.19
N ASP A 174 9.70 -4.85 47.05
CA ASP A 174 10.66 -4.80 45.94
C ASP A 174 11.33 -3.43 45.88
N LYS A 175 12.66 -3.48 46.03
CA LYS A 175 13.61 -2.37 45.92
C LYS A 175 13.47 -1.65 44.59
N LYS A 176 13.41 -0.31 44.66
CA LYS A 176 13.71 0.60 43.55
C LYS A 176 15.16 0.43 43.12
N SER A 177 15.39 -0.01 41.88
CA SER A 177 16.61 0.33 41.15
C SER A 177 16.41 1.68 40.47
N ALA A 178 17.17 2.66 40.94
CA ALA A 178 17.46 3.90 40.24
C ALA A 178 18.65 3.70 39.29
N SER A 179 18.84 4.67 38.39
CA SER A 179 19.94 4.88 37.42
C SER A 179 20.05 3.89 36.26
N GLY A 180 19.33 4.20 35.17
CA GLY A 180 19.81 3.90 33.82
C GLY A 180 20.62 5.10 33.33
N ASP A 181 21.94 4.95 33.30
CA ASP A 181 22.86 5.90 32.67
C ASP A 181 22.57 5.98 31.16
N SER A 182 22.20 7.17 30.70
CA SER A 182 22.18 7.50 29.28
C SER A 182 23.61 7.71 28.80
N VAL A 183 24.11 6.80 27.98
CA VAL A 183 25.31 6.99 27.16
C VAL A 183 25.04 8.11 26.15
N PRO A 184 25.85 9.19 26.10
CA PRO A 184 25.78 10.13 25.00
C PRO A 184 26.56 9.53 23.82
N VAL A 185 25.85 8.98 22.84
CA VAL A 185 26.43 8.72 21.52
C VAL A 185 26.62 10.09 20.85
N ALA A 186 27.85 10.59 20.91
CA ALA A 186 28.29 11.73 20.13
C ALA A 186 28.47 11.29 18.68
N THR A 187 27.43 11.44 17.87
CA THR A 187 27.57 11.55 16.41
C THR A 187 27.57 13.02 16.04
N GLY A 188 28.76 13.51 15.68
CA GLY A 188 28.95 14.85 15.16
C GLY A 188 28.23 15.02 13.83
N LEU A 189 27.15 15.80 13.86
CA LEU A 189 26.69 16.67 12.79
C LEU A 189 25.93 17.78 13.50
N SER A 190 26.48 18.98 13.50
CA SER A 190 25.81 20.17 14.02
C SER A 190 24.50 20.35 13.24
N PRO A 191 23.33 20.24 13.88
CA PRO A 191 22.07 20.57 13.22
C PRO A 191 22.05 22.08 12.99
N THR A 192 21.62 22.48 11.79
CA THR A 192 21.17 23.83 11.48
C THR A 192 20.19 24.29 12.58
N SER A 193 20.26 25.55 13.01
CA SER A 193 19.50 26.08 14.15
C SER A 193 17.97 25.89 14.07
N SER A 194 17.42 25.61 12.88
CA SER A 194 16.00 25.24 12.71
C SER A 194 15.66 23.83 13.21
N ASP A 195 16.55 22.85 13.03
CA ASP A 195 16.27 21.45 13.36
C ASP A 195 16.31 21.20 14.88
N SER A 196 17.11 21.98 15.62
CA SER A 196 17.18 21.90 17.08
C SER A 196 15.92 22.41 17.77
N ASP A 197 15.31 23.48 17.24
CA ASP A 197 14.08 24.06 17.78
C ASP A 197 12.87 23.18 17.45
N ASP A 198 12.80 22.64 16.24
CA ASP A 198 11.75 21.69 15.83
C ASP A 198 11.77 20.39 16.67
N LEU A 199 12.97 19.89 17.02
CA LEU A 199 13.12 18.71 17.87
C LEU A 199 12.73 18.99 19.33
N ALA A 200 13.03 20.18 19.84
CA ALA A 200 12.62 20.61 21.17
C ALA A 200 11.11 20.81 21.27
N GLU A 201 10.50 21.46 20.26
CA GLU A 201 9.05 21.62 20.14
C GLU A 201 8.36 20.26 20.00
N ALA A 202 8.94 19.33 19.22
CA ALA A 202 8.42 17.97 19.10
C ALA A 202 8.39 17.21 20.43
N LYS A 203 9.43 17.35 21.27
CA LYS A 203 9.45 16.73 22.61
C LYS A 203 8.42 17.33 23.56
N ARG A 204 8.19 18.65 23.49
CA ARG A 204 7.18 19.35 24.29
C ARG A 204 5.75 18.92 23.94
N LEU A 205 5.47 18.78 22.65
CA LEU A 205 4.13 18.43 22.14
C LEU A 205 3.85 16.92 22.14
N ALA A 206 4.87 16.08 22.29
CA ALA A 206 4.76 14.61 22.31
C ALA A 206 3.63 14.04 23.20
N PRO A 207 3.45 14.45 24.48
CA PRO A 207 2.40 13.86 25.33
C PRO A 207 0.98 14.19 24.84
N TYR A 208 0.78 15.35 24.20
CA TYR A 208 -0.51 15.72 23.62
C TYR A 208 -0.77 14.95 22.32
N VAL A 209 0.27 14.78 21.50
CA VAL A 209 0.19 13.97 20.28
C VAL A 209 -0.15 12.52 20.60
N GLU A 210 0.49 11.93 21.61
CA GLU A 210 0.21 10.56 22.07
C GLU A 210 -1.21 10.42 22.63
N ALA A 211 -1.68 11.42 23.40
CA ALA A 211 -3.05 11.45 23.90
C ALA A 211 -4.09 11.50 22.78
N ILE A 212 -3.84 12.30 21.72
CA ILE A 212 -4.71 12.32 20.54
C ILE A 212 -4.63 10.97 19.82
N GLN A 213 -3.42 10.45 19.56
CA GLN A 213 -3.22 9.22 18.80
C GLN A 213 -3.92 8.00 19.43
N LYS A 214 -4.03 7.97 20.77
CA LYS A 214 -4.71 6.90 21.51
C LYS A 214 -6.24 6.90 21.33
N GLU A 215 -6.85 8.07 21.24
CA GLU A 215 -8.32 8.25 21.20
C GLU A 215 -8.86 8.63 19.80
N LEU A 216 -7.98 8.91 18.85
CA LEU A 216 -8.29 9.16 17.45
C LEU A 216 -8.36 7.84 16.69
N THR A 217 -9.51 7.55 16.08
CA THR A 217 -9.67 6.41 15.17
C THR A 217 -9.88 6.92 13.75
N VAL A 218 -9.23 6.25 12.80
CA VAL A 218 -9.29 6.58 11.38
C VAL A 218 -9.62 5.28 10.65
N ASP A 219 -10.88 5.17 10.21
CA ASP A 219 -11.41 3.95 9.63
C ASP A 219 -11.86 4.20 8.19
N PRO A 220 -11.56 3.29 7.25
CA PRO A 220 -12.08 3.40 5.90
C PRO A 220 -13.58 3.08 5.88
N VAL A 221 -14.37 3.87 5.14
CA VAL A 221 -15.81 3.64 5.05
C VAL A 221 -16.07 2.43 4.15
N ARG A 222 -16.70 1.40 4.71
CA ARG A 222 -17.07 0.18 3.99
C ARG A 222 -18.58 0.07 3.92
N GLU A 223 -19.14 0.23 2.72
CA GLU A 223 -20.57 0.01 2.52
C GLU A 223 -20.87 -1.47 2.30
N ALA A 224 -21.53 -2.10 3.27
CA ALA A 224 -21.92 -3.52 3.19
C ALA A 224 -22.91 -3.85 2.06
N ARG A 225 -23.54 -2.83 1.45
CA ARG A 225 -24.55 -2.96 0.38
C ARG A 225 -24.04 -2.69 -1.03
N SER A 226 -22.80 -2.22 -1.20
CA SER A 226 -22.22 -1.88 -2.50
C SER A 226 -21.42 -3.07 -3.09
N VAL A 227 -21.45 -3.22 -4.42
CA VAL A 227 -20.62 -4.18 -5.17
C VAL A 227 -19.13 -3.88 -5.00
N PHE A 228 -18.78 -2.62 -4.71
CA PHE A 228 -17.44 -2.17 -4.39
C PHE A 228 -17.32 -2.00 -2.87
N LYS A 229 -16.51 -2.87 -2.23
CA LYS A 229 -16.36 -2.92 -0.77
C LYS A 229 -15.48 -1.81 -0.19
N ASP A 230 -14.65 -1.19 -1.04
CA ASP A 230 -13.68 -0.20 -0.63
C ASP A 230 -14.05 1.15 -1.26
N THR A 231 -14.40 2.12 -0.41
CA THR A 231 -14.69 3.50 -0.83
C THR A 231 -13.44 4.36 -0.67
N ARG A 232 -13.40 5.53 -1.32
CA ARG A 232 -12.36 6.55 -1.13
C ARG A 232 -12.60 7.45 0.07
N LEU A 233 -13.53 7.06 0.95
CA LEU A 233 -13.96 7.84 2.10
C LEU A 233 -13.26 7.31 3.35
N ILE A 234 -12.79 8.25 4.16
CA ILE A 234 -12.14 8.01 5.45
C ILE A 234 -12.98 8.71 6.51
N ASP A 235 -13.42 7.94 7.50
CA ASP A 235 -14.09 8.47 8.66
C ASP A 235 -13.05 8.68 9.78
N ILE A 236 -12.93 9.93 10.22
CA ILE A 236 -12.04 10.34 11.31
C ILE A 236 -12.93 10.58 12.53
N SER A 237 -12.70 9.84 13.61
CA SER A 237 -13.47 9.98 14.85
C SER A 237 -12.57 10.22 16.05
N PHE A 238 -13.01 11.07 16.96
CA PHE A 238 -12.29 11.37 18.20
C PHE A 238 -13.21 11.32 19.40
N ARG A 239 -12.73 10.72 20.50
CA ARG A 239 -13.48 10.56 21.74
C ARG A 239 -12.96 11.50 22.81
N ASN A 240 -13.86 12.30 23.41
CA ASN A 240 -13.51 13.20 24.51
C ASN A 240 -14.70 13.43 25.45
N THR A 241 -14.41 13.89 26.67
CA THR A 241 -15.41 14.31 27.66
C THR A 241 -16.14 15.59 27.29
N ASN A 242 -15.50 16.48 26.50
CA ASN A 242 -16.12 17.67 25.96
C ASN A 242 -16.49 17.44 24.47
N PRO A 243 -17.78 17.52 24.08
CA PRO A 243 -18.23 17.28 22.70
C PRO A 243 -17.72 18.35 21.71
N ASP A 244 -17.60 19.61 22.13
CA ASP A 244 -17.14 20.71 21.27
C ASP A 244 -15.66 20.53 20.91
N LEU A 245 -14.84 20.11 21.89
CA LEU A 245 -13.43 19.82 21.64
C LEU A 245 -13.24 18.60 20.76
N ALA A 246 -14.11 17.59 20.89
CA ALA A 246 -14.05 16.44 19.99
C ALA A 246 -14.32 16.86 18.55
N ALA A 247 -15.36 17.67 18.31
CA ALA A 247 -15.67 18.19 16.97
C ALA A 247 -14.54 19.09 16.43
N LEU A 248 -13.98 19.95 17.28
CA LEU A 248 -12.88 20.84 16.91
C LEU A 248 -11.64 20.05 16.48
N ILE A 249 -11.18 19.08 17.27
CA ILE A 249 -9.98 18.28 16.97
C ILE A 249 -10.15 17.53 15.64
N VAL A 250 -11.31 16.93 15.41
CA VAL A 250 -11.58 16.17 14.18
C VAL A 250 -11.63 17.09 12.96
N ASN A 251 -12.32 18.23 13.05
CA ASN A 251 -12.39 19.21 11.97
C ASN A 251 -11.00 19.78 11.65
N THR A 252 -10.23 20.18 12.67
CA THR A 252 -8.86 20.66 12.49
C THR A 252 -7.95 19.58 11.93
N THR A 253 -8.12 18.31 12.30
CA THR A 253 -7.36 17.20 11.72
C THR A 253 -7.64 17.06 10.22
N ALA A 254 -8.91 17.12 9.82
CA ALA A 254 -9.29 17.10 8.41
C ALA A 254 -8.72 18.31 7.64
N ASP A 255 -8.86 19.52 8.17
CA ASP A 255 -8.37 20.75 7.54
C ASP A 255 -6.83 20.77 7.44
N VAL A 256 -6.11 20.37 8.50
CA VAL A 256 -4.64 20.26 8.50
C VAL A 256 -4.16 19.19 7.52
N PHE A 257 -4.87 18.07 7.39
CA PHE A 257 -4.53 17.04 6.42
C PHE A 257 -4.66 17.55 4.98
N THR A 258 -5.81 18.16 4.64
CA THR A 258 -6.06 18.79 3.34
C THR A 258 -4.99 19.86 3.03
N LYS A 259 -4.70 20.74 3.99
CA LYS A 259 -3.68 21.80 3.84
C LYS A 259 -2.27 21.23 3.71
N SER A 260 -1.90 20.22 4.50
CA SER A 260 -0.59 19.59 4.44
C SER A 260 -0.35 18.86 3.11
N ASN A 261 -1.40 18.27 2.52
CA ASN A 261 -1.31 17.66 1.19
C ASN A 261 -1.09 18.72 0.11
N GLN A 262 -1.84 19.82 0.16
CA GLN A 262 -1.66 20.95 -0.76
C GLN A 262 -0.26 21.57 -0.63
N GLU A 263 0.23 21.80 0.60
CA GLU A 263 1.58 22.30 0.84
C GLU A 263 2.68 21.35 0.31
N LYS A 264 2.49 20.04 0.42
CA LYS A 264 3.45 19.06 -0.11
C LYS A 264 3.51 19.14 -1.64
N LYS A 265 2.35 19.29 -2.30
CA LYS A 265 2.26 19.48 -3.75
C LYS A 265 2.92 20.78 -4.18
N THR A 266 2.55 21.91 -3.59
CA THR A 266 3.11 23.22 -3.94
C THR A 266 4.61 23.29 -3.67
N LYS A 267 5.11 22.69 -2.58
CA LYS A 267 6.56 22.59 -2.31
C LYS A 267 7.29 21.74 -3.35
N THR A 268 6.69 20.64 -3.79
CA THR A 268 7.29 19.77 -4.82
C THR A 268 7.33 20.48 -6.17
N SER A 269 6.22 21.06 -6.61
CA SER A 269 6.14 21.87 -7.83
C SER A 269 7.05 23.09 -7.78
N GLY A 270 7.18 23.75 -6.62
CA GLY A 270 8.11 24.86 -6.39
C GLY A 270 9.56 24.45 -6.60
N LYS A 271 10.02 23.36 -5.97
CA LYS A 271 11.38 22.81 -6.19
C LYS A 271 11.63 22.45 -7.65
N THR A 272 10.65 21.86 -8.32
CA THR A 272 10.74 21.56 -9.75
C THR A 272 10.86 22.83 -10.58
N ASN A 273 10.09 23.87 -10.27
CA ASN A 273 10.18 25.16 -10.95
C ASN A 273 11.55 25.83 -10.73
N ASP A 274 12.07 25.85 -9.50
CA ASP A 274 13.40 26.40 -9.20
C ASP A 274 14.49 25.69 -10.03
N TYR A 275 14.45 24.36 -10.09
CA TYR A 275 15.37 23.58 -10.92
C TYR A 275 15.23 23.88 -12.42
N LEU A 276 13.99 24.00 -12.93
CA LEU A 276 13.74 24.36 -14.32
C LEU A 276 14.23 25.77 -14.64
N GLN A 277 14.04 26.74 -13.74
CA GLN A 277 14.54 28.11 -13.88
C GLN A 277 16.07 28.16 -13.93
N ASP A 278 16.74 27.46 -13.02
CA ASP A 278 18.20 27.34 -13.03
C ASP A 278 18.71 26.73 -14.33
N ARG A 279 18.03 25.68 -14.82
CA ARG A 279 18.39 25.02 -16.08
C ARG A 279 18.16 25.90 -17.30
N VAL A 280 17.06 26.66 -17.33
CA VAL A 280 16.76 27.64 -18.37
C VAL A 280 17.83 28.73 -18.38
N ALA A 281 18.18 29.28 -17.21
CA ALA A 281 19.21 30.31 -17.09
C ALA A 281 20.58 29.79 -17.55
N SER A 282 20.97 28.58 -17.14
CA SER A 282 22.22 27.96 -17.57
C SER A 282 22.25 27.73 -19.08
N LEU A 283 21.16 27.22 -19.65
CA LEU A 283 21.06 26.91 -21.08
C LEU A 283 21.07 28.19 -21.94
N GLN A 284 20.41 29.26 -21.49
CA GLN A 284 20.48 30.57 -22.15
C GLN A 284 21.90 31.15 -22.14
N ALA A 285 22.62 31.02 -21.01
CA ALA A 285 24.02 31.47 -20.92
C ALA A 285 24.92 30.68 -21.87
N GLU A 286 24.75 29.36 -21.94
CA GLU A 286 25.46 28.50 -22.89
C GLU A 286 25.16 28.87 -24.35
N ILE A 287 23.88 29.07 -24.71
CA ILE A 287 23.47 29.48 -26.07
C ILE A 287 24.14 30.81 -26.43
N ARG A 288 24.09 31.81 -25.56
CA ARG A 288 24.74 33.11 -25.81
C ARG A 288 26.26 32.96 -25.99
N ALA A 289 26.91 32.13 -25.18
CA ALA A 289 28.34 31.87 -25.31
C ALA A 289 28.67 31.20 -26.64
N ASP A 290 27.87 30.23 -27.07
CA ASP A 290 28.04 29.54 -28.35
C ASP A 290 27.73 30.44 -29.55
N GLU A 291 26.74 31.33 -29.47
CA GLU A 291 26.45 32.36 -30.48
C GLU A 291 27.60 33.36 -30.64
N VAL A 292 28.19 33.81 -29.53
CA VAL A 292 29.38 34.68 -29.56
C VAL A 292 30.58 33.95 -30.19
N ARG A 293 30.78 32.67 -29.85
CA ARG A 293 31.82 31.82 -30.46
C ARG A 293 31.58 31.64 -31.96
N LEU A 294 30.34 31.39 -32.37
CA LEU A 294 29.96 31.29 -33.79
C LEU A 294 30.31 32.59 -34.51
N GLY A 295 29.88 33.74 -33.98
CA GLY A 295 30.19 35.04 -34.58
C GLY A 295 31.69 35.34 -34.70
N ARG A 296 32.49 34.97 -33.69
CA ARG A 296 33.96 35.10 -33.73
C ARG A 296 34.56 34.17 -34.79
N ASN A 297 34.16 32.90 -34.82
CA ASN A 297 34.68 31.90 -35.75
C ASN A 297 34.30 32.24 -37.20
N THR A 298 33.08 32.75 -37.44
CA THR A 298 32.66 33.21 -38.76
C THR A 298 33.53 34.37 -39.26
N ARG A 299 33.84 35.35 -38.39
CA ARG A 299 34.73 36.47 -38.74
C ARG A 299 36.17 36.02 -38.98
N GLN A 300 36.70 35.12 -38.14
CA GLN A 300 38.07 34.60 -38.28
C GLN A 300 38.25 33.73 -39.53
N ALA A 301 37.27 32.90 -39.86
CA ALA A 301 37.36 32.00 -40.99
C ALA A 301 37.13 32.70 -42.34
N GLY A 302 36.60 33.93 -42.35
CA GLY A 302 36.34 34.69 -43.58
C GLY A 302 35.35 34.00 -44.52
N VAL A 303 34.53 33.08 -44.01
CA VAL A 303 33.58 32.28 -44.81
C VAL A 303 32.35 33.13 -45.09
N LEU A 304 32.37 33.81 -46.24
CA LEU A 304 31.18 34.40 -46.85
C LEU A 304 30.42 33.29 -47.57
N ALA A 305 29.49 32.64 -46.86
CA ALA A 305 28.58 31.69 -47.47
C ALA A 305 27.55 32.44 -48.33
N LEU A 306 27.46 32.11 -49.62
CA LEU A 306 26.42 32.63 -50.52
C LEU A 306 25.09 31.89 -50.33
N ASP A 307 25.15 30.62 -49.90
CA ASP A 307 24.01 29.74 -49.63
C ASP A 307 24.42 28.54 -48.75
N LYS A 308 23.46 27.76 -48.22
CA LYS A 308 23.69 26.67 -47.24
C LYS A 308 24.75 25.62 -47.66
N ASP A 309 24.99 25.47 -48.97
CA ASP A 309 25.86 24.43 -49.56
C ASP A 309 26.99 24.94 -50.46
N LYS A 310 27.11 26.26 -50.69
CA LYS A 310 28.07 26.80 -51.67
C LYS A 310 28.92 27.94 -51.09
N THR A 311 30.22 27.67 -50.96
CA THR A 311 31.24 28.67 -50.61
C THR A 311 31.85 29.24 -51.89
N ILE A 312 32.12 30.56 -51.91
CA ILE A 312 32.76 31.25 -53.06
C ILE A 312 34.08 30.58 -53.47
N ALA A 313 34.85 30.05 -52.52
CA ALA A 313 36.09 29.34 -52.80
C ALA A 313 35.89 28.02 -53.57
N LEU A 314 34.77 27.32 -53.36
CA LEU A 314 34.47 26.07 -54.07
C LEU A 314 34.09 26.34 -55.52
N GLU A 315 33.33 27.41 -55.78
CA GLU A 315 32.98 27.83 -57.14
C GLU A 315 34.21 28.27 -57.94
N ARG A 316 35.09 29.07 -57.33
CA ARG A 316 36.38 29.45 -57.95
C ARG A 316 37.28 28.24 -58.21
N LEU A 317 37.30 27.27 -57.30
CA LEU A 317 38.04 26.03 -57.48
C LEU A 317 37.53 25.22 -58.67
N GLN A 318 36.21 25.11 -58.84
CA GLN A 318 35.59 24.49 -60.02
C GLN A 318 35.97 25.22 -61.32
N GLY A 319 36.00 26.56 -61.29
CA GLY A 319 36.45 27.37 -62.42
C GLY A 319 37.91 27.12 -62.80
N LEU A 320 38.82 27.10 -61.81
CA LEU A 320 40.24 26.81 -62.02
C LEU A 320 40.50 25.37 -62.45
N GLN A 321 39.75 24.40 -61.91
CA GLN A 321 39.82 23.00 -62.35
C GLN A 321 39.51 22.88 -63.85
N LYS A 322 38.50 23.61 -64.32
CA LYS A 322 38.18 23.64 -65.75
C LYS A 322 39.32 24.24 -66.57
N GLN A 323 39.84 25.40 -66.15
CA GLN A 323 40.99 26.04 -66.82
C GLN A 323 42.25 25.17 -66.84
N GLN A 324 42.48 24.38 -65.78
CA GLN A 324 43.58 23.43 -65.69
C GLN A 324 43.45 22.31 -66.73
N LEU A 325 42.25 21.75 -66.88
CA LEU A 325 41.98 20.74 -67.89
C LEU A 325 42.17 21.30 -69.30
N ASP A 326 41.66 22.51 -69.55
CA ASP A 326 41.81 23.19 -70.85
C ASP A 326 43.30 23.46 -71.16
N ALA A 327 44.09 23.92 -70.17
CA ALA A 327 45.52 24.17 -70.34
C ALA A 327 46.34 22.87 -70.52
N GLN A 328 45.97 21.80 -69.81
CA GLN A 328 46.57 20.47 -70.00
C GLN A 328 46.32 19.94 -71.40
N GLU A 329 45.12 20.14 -71.94
CA GLU A 329 44.80 19.78 -73.32
C GLU A 329 45.69 20.54 -74.31
N ILE A 330 45.79 21.87 -74.15
CA ILE A 330 46.66 22.72 -75.00
C ILE A 330 48.12 22.25 -74.93
N ARG A 331 48.65 21.98 -73.72
CA ARG A 331 50.04 21.49 -73.57
C ARG A 331 50.23 20.12 -74.22
N LYS A 332 49.31 19.17 -74.00
CA LYS A 332 49.38 17.83 -74.63
C LYS A 332 49.36 17.92 -76.15
N ASN A 333 48.53 18.80 -76.71
CA ASN A 333 48.48 19.04 -78.15
C ASN A 333 49.80 19.64 -78.68
N ALA A 334 50.36 20.63 -77.99
CA ALA A 334 51.65 21.23 -78.35
C ALA A 334 52.83 20.24 -78.19
N GLU A 335 52.80 19.41 -77.15
CA GLU A 335 53.77 18.35 -76.89
C GLU A 335 53.72 17.27 -77.98
N ALA A 336 52.52 16.86 -78.40
CA ALA A 336 52.33 15.94 -79.51
C ALA A 336 52.90 16.51 -80.81
N GLN A 337 52.67 17.80 -81.11
CA GLN A 337 53.22 18.48 -82.28
C GLN A 337 54.75 18.56 -82.24
N TYR A 338 55.33 18.92 -81.09
CA TYR A 338 56.79 18.96 -80.91
C TYR A 338 57.44 17.58 -81.04
N ASN A 339 56.87 16.56 -80.40
CA ASN A 339 57.36 15.19 -80.48
C ASN A 339 57.23 14.60 -81.89
N ALA A 340 56.16 14.95 -82.62
CA ALA A 340 56.02 14.62 -84.02
C ALA A 340 57.13 15.29 -84.85
N ALA A 341 57.36 16.60 -84.68
CA ALA A 341 58.37 17.36 -85.41
C ALA A 341 59.84 16.96 -85.09
N SER A 342 60.09 16.36 -83.92
CA SER A 342 61.43 15.88 -83.53
C SER A 342 61.88 14.61 -84.28
N LYS A 343 60.95 13.84 -84.87
CA LYS A 343 61.28 12.57 -85.56
C LYS A 343 61.85 12.85 -86.97
N PRO A 344 62.87 12.08 -87.44
CA PRO A 344 63.47 12.30 -88.77
C PRO A 344 62.49 12.15 -89.95
N GLU A 345 61.50 11.26 -89.82
CA GLU A 345 60.45 11.04 -90.83
C GLU A 345 59.41 12.16 -90.91
N ALA A 346 59.37 13.06 -89.92
CA ALA A 346 58.44 14.19 -89.88
C ALA A 346 58.83 15.33 -90.84
N LEU A 347 59.89 15.18 -91.64
CA LEU A 347 60.15 16.02 -92.80
C LEU A 347 59.00 15.96 -93.83
N ALA A 348 58.19 14.88 -93.84
CA ALA A 348 56.92 14.85 -94.58
C ALA A 348 55.83 15.77 -93.98
N ALA A 349 56.06 16.35 -92.80
CA ALA A 349 55.20 17.34 -92.12
C ALA A 349 55.73 18.79 -92.23
N LEU A 350 56.86 19.04 -92.92
CA LEU A 350 57.21 20.38 -93.51
C LEU A 350 56.18 20.88 -94.54
N ALA A 351 55.07 20.16 -94.62
CA ALA A 351 53.98 20.28 -95.53
C ALA A 351 52.94 21.32 -95.09
N GLU A 352 53.06 21.99 -93.94
CA GLU A 352 52.11 23.07 -93.61
C GLU A 352 52.55 24.45 -94.08
N ASP A 353 53.87 24.68 -94.24
CA ASP A 353 54.34 25.95 -94.77
C ASP A 353 54.32 25.95 -96.31
N SER A 354 53.28 26.56 -96.88
CA SER A 354 53.03 26.64 -98.32
C SER A 354 54.21 27.22 -99.11
N GLN A 355 55.00 28.13 -98.52
CA GLN A 355 56.13 28.77 -99.17
C GLN A 355 57.36 27.86 -99.17
N ALA A 356 57.63 27.20 -98.04
CA ALA A 356 58.70 26.21 -97.95
C ALA A 356 58.44 25.01 -98.87
N ARG A 357 57.20 24.51 -98.92
CA ARG A 357 56.81 23.48 -99.90
C ARG A 357 57.08 23.91 -101.34
N LYS A 358 56.64 25.11 -101.72
CA LYS A 358 56.79 25.62 -103.08
C LYS A 358 58.26 25.70 -103.49
N TYR A 359 59.11 26.23 -102.60
CA TYR A 359 60.56 26.27 -102.84
C TYR A 359 61.19 24.87 -102.95
N LEU A 360 60.79 23.93 -102.08
CA LEU A 360 61.25 22.55 -102.12
C LEU A 360 60.83 21.82 -103.42
N ASP A 361 59.58 22.01 -103.85
CA ASP A 361 59.03 21.40 -105.07
C ASP A 361 59.63 22.01 -106.33
N ASP A 362 59.75 23.35 -106.41
CA ASP A 362 60.39 24.06 -107.54
C ASP A 362 61.87 23.64 -107.67
N THR A 363 62.63 23.61 -106.57
CA THR A 363 64.04 23.20 -106.58
C THR A 363 64.20 21.72 -106.92
N LYS A 364 63.28 20.85 -106.46
CA LYS A 364 63.28 19.44 -106.83
C LYS A 364 62.98 19.24 -108.32
N LEU A 365 62.02 19.98 -108.87
CA LEU A 365 61.72 19.97 -110.30
C LEU A 365 62.93 20.41 -111.13
N ASP A 366 63.69 21.40 -110.67
CA ASP A 366 64.90 21.86 -111.36
C ASP A 366 66.04 20.84 -111.27
N ILE A 367 66.21 20.17 -110.11
CA ILE A 367 67.12 19.02 -109.99
C ILE A 367 66.68 17.90 -110.94
N ASP A 368 65.39 17.57 -111.02
CA ASP A 368 64.84 16.53 -111.90
C ASP A 368 64.99 16.87 -113.40
N LYS A 369 65.01 18.15 -113.76
CA LYS A 369 65.32 18.59 -115.14
C LYS A 369 66.81 18.40 -115.45
N LEU A 370 67.68 18.84 -114.54
CA LEU A 370 69.14 18.72 -114.70
C LEU A 370 69.62 17.26 -114.67
N THR A 371 68.98 16.40 -113.88
CA THR A 371 69.28 14.96 -113.89
C THR A 371 68.86 14.30 -115.21
N LYS A 372 67.70 14.67 -115.78
CA LYS A 372 67.30 14.20 -117.12
C LYS A 372 68.23 14.72 -118.23
N GLU A 373 68.72 15.95 -118.09
CA GLU A 373 69.69 16.54 -119.02
C GLU A 373 71.05 15.85 -118.92
N ARG A 374 71.51 15.56 -117.70
CA ARG A 374 72.66 14.69 -117.43
C ARG A 374 72.49 13.30 -118.05
N GLU A 375 71.32 12.66 -117.87
CA GLU A 375 71.03 11.34 -118.46
C GLU A 375 71.10 11.36 -119.98
N ARG A 376 70.56 12.40 -120.63
CA ARG A 376 70.68 12.59 -122.10
C ARG A 376 72.14 12.73 -122.53
N LEU A 377 72.91 13.57 -121.84
CA LEU A 377 74.32 13.81 -122.16
C LEU A 377 75.21 12.60 -121.87
N SER A 378 74.84 11.76 -120.89
CA SER A 378 75.57 10.52 -120.57
C SER A 378 75.42 9.40 -121.61
N ILE A 379 74.42 9.51 -122.51
CA ILE A 379 74.24 8.58 -123.64
C ILE A 379 75.24 8.90 -124.77
N GLU A 380 75.60 10.18 -124.93
CA GLU A 380 76.41 10.68 -126.04
C GLU A 380 77.88 10.94 -125.64
N TYR A 381 78.15 11.16 -124.35
CA TYR A 381 79.49 11.49 -123.82
C TYR A 381 79.91 10.57 -122.65
N THR A 382 81.20 10.22 -122.59
CA THR A 382 81.81 9.54 -121.42
C THR A 382 81.74 10.46 -120.19
N ASN A 383 81.56 9.88 -119.00
CA ASN A 383 81.40 10.57 -117.69
C ASN A 383 82.43 11.68 -117.34
N ASP A 384 83.50 11.83 -118.10
CA ASP A 384 84.58 12.80 -117.85
C ASP A 384 84.51 14.10 -118.68
N ALA A 385 83.51 14.23 -119.57
CA ALA A 385 83.31 15.41 -120.41
C ALA A 385 83.06 16.70 -119.58
N PRO A 386 83.57 17.87 -120.03
CA PRO A 386 83.46 19.13 -119.30
C PRO A 386 82.00 19.58 -119.07
N GLU A 387 81.11 19.29 -120.03
CA GLU A 387 79.67 19.63 -119.97
C GLU A 387 78.93 18.80 -118.90
N VAL A 388 79.25 17.51 -118.75
CA VAL A 388 78.67 16.64 -117.71
C VAL A 388 79.16 17.06 -116.30
N LYS A 389 80.43 17.46 -116.17
CA LYS A 389 80.98 17.98 -114.90
C LYS A 389 80.36 19.30 -114.47
N GLU A 390 79.96 20.15 -115.41
CA GLU A 390 79.27 21.41 -115.10
C GLU A 390 77.86 21.14 -114.56
N ILE A 391 77.12 20.22 -115.19
CA ILE A 391 75.79 19.79 -114.71
C ILE A 391 75.89 19.04 -113.37
N ASP A 392 76.88 18.18 -113.16
CA ASP A 392 77.11 17.52 -111.87
C ASP A 392 77.41 18.53 -110.75
N LYS A 393 78.16 19.60 -111.03
CA LYS A 393 78.37 20.71 -110.09
C LYS A 393 77.07 21.47 -109.80
N GLN A 394 76.23 21.69 -110.81
CA GLN A 394 74.93 22.33 -110.63
C GLN A 394 73.97 21.44 -109.80
N ILE A 395 73.89 20.14 -110.09
CA ILE A 395 73.10 19.17 -109.31
C ILE A 395 73.60 19.11 -107.87
N THR A 396 74.90 18.96 -107.63
CA THR A 396 75.45 18.87 -106.27
C THR A 396 75.29 20.15 -105.47
N SER A 397 75.47 21.32 -106.09
CA SER A 397 75.23 22.61 -105.42
C SER A 397 73.76 22.85 -105.11
N LEU A 398 72.84 22.52 -106.02
CA LEU A 398 71.39 22.58 -105.77
C LEU A 398 70.95 21.57 -104.72
N THR A 399 71.47 20.34 -104.75
CA THR A 399 71.19 19.30 -103.74
C THR A 399 71.68 19.75 -102.36
N LYS A 400 72.89 20.32 -102.28
CA LYS A 400 73.43 20.87 -101.03
C LYS A 400 72.63 22.07 -100.53
N ALA A 401 72.25 23.01 -101.40
CA ALA A 401 71.41 24.14 -101.04
C ALA A 401 70.01 23.70 -100.56
N LEU A 402 69.46 22.64 -101.17
CA LEU A 402 68.19 22.03 -100.78
C LEU A 402 68.29 21.41 -99.38
N ASP A 403 69.35 20.66 -99.09
CA ASP A 403 69.56 20.03 -97.78
C ASP A 403 69.85 21.07 -96.69
N GLU A 404 70.63 22.12 -96.98
CA GLU A 404 70.82 23.25 -96.07
C GLU A 404 69.50 23.99 -95.76
N TYR A 405 68.64 24.18 -96.77
CA TYR A 405 67.31 24.77 -96.57
C TYR A 405 66.40 23.87 -95.73
N ARG A 406 66.44 22.54 -95.95
CA ARG A 406 65.70 21.55 -95.15
C ARG A 406 66.10 21.61 -93.68
N GLU A 407 67.40 21.64 -93.38
CA GLU A 407 67.89 21.71 -91.99
C GLU A 407 67.57 23.05 -91.31
N LYS A 408 67.68 24.16 -92.03
CA LYS A 408 67.24 25.48 -91.52
C LYS A 408 65.73 25.51 -91.26
N SER A 409 64.93 24.97 -92.16
CA SER A 409 63.47 24.90 -92.00
C SER A 409 63.07 23.97 -90.86
N ARG A 410 63.75 22.83 -90.71
CA ARG A 410 63.57 21.90 -89.61
C ARG A 410 63.90 22.54 -88.27
N SER A 411 65.05 23.19 -88.14
CA SER A 411 65.46 23.85 -86.91
C SER A 411 64.53 25.02 -86.55
N TYR A 412 64.05 25.77 -87.54
CA TYR A 412 63.05 26.82 -87.34
C TYR A 412 61.71 26.25 -86.84
N LEU A 413 61.14 25.25 -87.51
CA LEU A 413 59.88 24.60 -87.08
C LEU A 413 60.01 23.96 -85.70
N LEU A 414 61.13 23.27 -85.44
CA LEU A 414 61.38 22.67 -84.14
C LEU A 414 61.47 23.74 -83.04
N THR A 415 62.09 24.89 -83.34
CA THR A 415 62.12 26.04 -82.42
C THR A 415 60.72 26.59 -82.20
N GLN A 416 59.91 26.76 -83.26
CA GLN A 416 58.53 27.24 -83.16
C GLN A 416 57.64 26.33 -82.32
N TYR A 417 57.67 25.01 -82.57
CA TYR A 417 56.91 24.03 -81.78
C TYR A 417 57.42 23.94 -80.35
N LYS A 418 58.75 24.02 -80.14
CA LYS A 418 59.34 24.09 -78.80
C LYS A 418 58.86 25.32 -78.04
N THR A 419 58.88 26.50 -78.67
CA THR A 419 58.38 27.74 -78.05
C THR A 419 56.90 27.63 -77.71
N ARG A 420 56.05 27.08 -78.60
CA ARG A 420 54.63 26.84 -78.30
C ARG A 420 54.42 25.88 -77.13
N TYR A 421 55.19 24.78 -77.10
CA TYR A 421 55.16 23.83 -76.00
C TYR A 421 55.60 24.47 -74.67
N GLU A 422 56.69 25.24 -74.67
CA GLU A 422 57.18 25.95 -73.49
C GLU A 422 56.18 26.99 -72.99
N GLN A 423 55.53 27.74 -73.88
CA GLN A 423 54.45 28.68 -73.53
C GLN A 423 53.25 27.97 -72.92
N ALA A 424 52.78 26.88 -73.55
CA ALA A 424 51.67 26.08 -73.04
C ALA A 424 52.01 25.46 -71.67
N LYS A 425 53.24 25.01 -71.49
CA LYS A 425 53.75 24.47 -70.21
C LYS A 425 53.78 25.54 -69.13
N GLN A 426 54.32 26.72 -69.41
CA GLN A 426 54.30 27.84 -68.47
C GLN A 426 52.88 28.25 -68.07
N GLN A 427 51.95 28.25 -69.03
CA GLN A 427 50.54 28.52 -68.75
C GLN A 427 49.93 27.43 -67.84
N GLU A 428 50.17 26.15 -68.13
CA GLU A 428 49.74 25.04 -67.27
C GLU A 428 50.31 25.17 -65.86
N ASP A 429 51.62 25.43 -65.73
CA ASP A 429 52.30 25.58 -64.43
C ASP A 429 51.74 26.76 -63.61
N SER A 430 51.41 27.88 -64.28
CA SER A 430 50.78 29.04 -63.64
C SER A 430 49.37 28.74 -63.12
N ILE A 431 48.57 28.00 -63.90
CA ILE A 431 47.21 27.58 -63.53
C ILE A 431 47.27 26.51 -62.45
N ASN A 432 48.20 25.56 -62.52
CA ASN A 432 48.45 24.55 -61.49
C ASN A 432 48.81 25.21 -60.15
N SER A 433 49.66 26.23 -60.18
CA SER A 433 50.03 27.00 -58.98
C SER A 433 48.83 27.76 -58.41
N ALA A 434 48.05 28.43 -59.26
CA ALA A 434 46.82 29.11 -58.85
C ALA A 434 45.77 28.14 -58.27
N TYR A 435 45.60 26.97 -58.91
CA TYR A 435 44.72 25.90 -58.47
C TYR A 435 45.15 25.38 -57.09
N ASN A 436 46.43 25.04 -56.90
CA ASN A 436 46.93 24.54 -55.63
C ASN A 436 46.77 25.56 -54.49
N ASN A 437 47.02 26.84 -54.76
CA ASN A 437 46.80 27.91 -53.78
C ASN A 437 45.32 28.03 -53.42
N GLN A 438 44.43 28.03 -54.42
CA GLN A 438 42.99 28.09 -54.20
C GLN A 438 42.46 26.83 -53.53
N TYR A 439 43.02 25.64 -53.82
CA TYR A 439 42.67 24.37 -53.22
C TYR A 439 42.95 24.38 -51.72
N ASN A 440 44.17 24.80 -51.33
CA ASN A 440 44.54 24.92 -49.92
C ASN A 440 43.64 25.92 -49.18
N GLN A 441 43.32 27.06 -49.82
CA GLN A 441 42.40 28.03 -49.23
C GLN A 441 40.97 27.50 -49.11
N ALA A 442 40.48 26.79 -50.13
CA ALA A 442 39.16 26.18 -50.13
C ALA A 442 39.06 25.07 -49.07
N GLN A 443 40.12 24.29 -48.84
CA GLN A 443 40.16 23.27 -47.79
C GLN A 443 40.00 23.89 -46.40
N VAL A 444 40.77 24.94 -46.07
CA VAL A 444 40.67 25.64 -44.78
C VAL A 444 39.28 26.26 -44.58
N GLN A 445 38.72 26.87 -45.62
CA GLN A 445 37.37 27.43 -45.56
C GLN A 445 36.28 26.35 -45.43
N ASN A 446 36.46 25.20 -46.07
CA ASN A 446 35.53 24.08 -45.97
C ASN A 446 35.54 23.48 -44.56
N GLU A 447 36.71 23.20 -44.00
CA GLU A 447 36.86 22.71 -42.63
C GLU A 447 36.25 23.69 -41.61
N ALA A 448 36.52 24.99 -41.76
CA ALA A 448 35.89 26.00 -40.94
C ALA A 448 34.36 26.03 -41.13
N GLY A 449 33.87 25.90 -42.36
CA GLY A 449 32.44 25.82 -42.67
C GLY A 449 31.73 24.64 -41.99
N ILE A 450 32.36 23.46 -41.95
CA ILE A 450 31.86 22.28 -41.24
C ILE A 450 31.75 22.57 -39.74
N ASN A 451 32.81 23.12 -39.13
CA ASN A 451 32.82 23.47 -37.71
C ASN A 451 31.75 24.52 -37.35
N LEU A 452 31.56 25.52 -38.21
CA LEU A 452 30.50 26.52 -38.06
C LEU A 452 29.12 25.88 -38.14
N ARG A 453 28.89 24.96 -39.09
CA ARG A 453 27.62 24.25 -39.25
C ARG A 453 27.31 23.36 -38.05
N LEU A 454 28.29 22.63 -37.54
CA LEU A 454 28.15 21.81 -36.33
C LEU A 454 27.80 22.69 -35.12
N LEU A 455 28.49 23.83 -34.96
CA LEU A 455 28.20 24.78 -33.89
C LEU A 455 26.80 25.38 -34.01
N GLN A 456 26.38 25.76 -35.22
CA GLN A 456 25.02 26.24 -35.50
C GLN A 456 23.97 25.17 -35.15
N GLN A 457 24.17 23.91 -35.58
CA GLN A 457 23.27 22.81 -35.25
C GLN A 457 23.17 22.58 -33.74
N ASN A 458 24.28 22.69 -33.01
CA ASN A 458 24.28 22.60 -31.55
C ASN A 458 23.48 23.74 -30.89
N ILE A 459 23.62 24.96 -31.39
CA ILE A 459 22.82 26.11 -30.94
C ILE A 459 21.33 25.85 -31.19
N ASP A 460 20.98 25.39 -32.38
CA ASP A 460 19.59 25.11 -32.75
C ASP A 460 18.98 23.97 -31.91
N ASN A 461 19.75 22.91 -31.64
CA ASN A 461 19.36 21.84 -30.72
C ASN A 461 19.12 22.37 -29.29
N LYS A 462 20.02 23.22 -28.78
CA LYS A 462 19.85 23.85 -27.45
C LYS A 462 18.64 24.78 -27.42
N LYS A 463 18.35 25.53 -28.49
CA LYS A 463 17.13 26.35 -28.62
C LYS A 463 15.86 25.50 -28.61
N GLY A 464 15.88 24.35 -29.30
CA GLY A 464 14.77 23.39 -29.25
C GLY A 464 14.54 22.82 -27.85
N LEU A 465 15.61 22.46 -27.14
CA LEU A 465 15.53 22.03 -25.74
C LEU A 465 15.01 23.15 -24.82
N LEU A 466 15.45 24.40 -25.03
CA LEU A 466 15.00 25.56 -24.27
C LEU A 466 13.49 25.77 -24.43
N GLU A 467 12.94 25.66 -25.64
CA GLU A 467 11.50 25.77 -25.87
C GLU A 467 10.73 24.64 -25.17
N ASN A 468 11.26 23.42 -25.19
CA ASN A 468 10.65 22.29 -24.46
C ASN A 468 10.65 22.54 -22.95
N LEU A 469 11.75 23.06 -22.40
CA LEU A 469 11.82 23.42 -20.97
C LEU A 469 10.85 24.54 -20.62
N PHE A 470 10.68 25.55 -21.48
CA PHE A 470 9.68 26.60 -21.27
C PHE A 470 8.25 26.06 -21.31
N ARG A 471 7.96 25.13 -22.22
CA ARG A 471 6.65 24.46 -22.25
C ARG A 471 6.41 23.69 -20.95
N GLN A 472 7.39 22.90 -20.52
CA GLN A 472 7.32 22.14 -19.27
C GLN A 472 7.20 23.05 -18.04
N GLN A 473 7.86 24.20 -18.04
CA GLN A 473 7.75 25.20 -16.98
C GLN A 473 6.34 25.77 -16.91
N ARG A 474 5.77 26.22 -18.04
CA ARG A 474 4.40 26.73 -18.10
C ARG A 474 3.38 25.69 -17.61
N GLU A 475 3.56 24.44 -18.01
CA GLU A 475 2.71 23.33 -17.53
C GLU A 475 2.83 23.14 -16.02
N ASN A 476 4.05 23.13 -15.46
CA ASN A 476 4.27 23.01 -14.01
C ASN A 476 3.73 24.23 -13.24
N ASP A 477 3.80 25.44 -13.80
CA ASP A 477 3.22 26.65 -13.22
C ASP A 477 1.69 26.56 -13.16
N VAL A 478 1.05 26.09 -14.24
CA VAL A 478 -0.41 25.84 -14.26
C VAL A 478 -0.79 24.79 -13.22
N VAL A 479 0.00 23.73 -13.05
CA VAL A 479 -0.23 22.74 -11.98
C VAL A 479 -0.02 23.36 -10.60
N SER A 480 1.00 24.18 -10.40
CA SER A 480 1.28 24.84 -9.12
C SER A 480 0.14 25.78 -8.68
N VAL A 481 -0.46 26.51 -9.63
CA VAL A 481 -1.54 27.48 -9.38
C VAL A 481 -2.93 26.81 -9.39
N GLY A 482 -3.12 25.78 -10.22
CA GLY A 482 -4.41 25.17 -10.51
C GLY A 482 -4.61 23.74 -10.02
N SER A 483 -3.69 23.15 -9.23
CA SER A 483 -3.88 21.81 -8.70
C SER A 483 -5.05 21.78 -7.72
N GLU A 484 -6.18 21.21 -8.17
CA GLU A 484 -7.26 20.81 -7.28
C GLU A 484 -6.70 19.87 -6.22
N ASN A 485 -7.11 20.09 -4.96
CA ASN A 485 -6.72 19.20 -3.89
C ASN A 485 -7.43 17.86 -4.11
N ASN A 486 -6.67 16.79 -4.22
CA ASN A 486 -7.24 15.43 -4.35
C ASN A 486 -7.79 14.93 -3.01
N ILE A 487 -7.76 15.75 -1.96
CA ILE A 487 -8.29 15.47 -0.65
C ILE A 487 -9.31 16.54 -0.31
N ASN A 488 -10.57 16.12 -0.17
CA ASN A 488 -11.69 17.02 0.09
C ASN A 488 -12.46 16.58 1.33
N VAL A 489 -12.87 17.54 2.16
CA VAL A 489 -13.72 17.28 3.32
C VAL A 489 -15.16 17.17 2.84
N VAL A 490 -15.76 15.99 2.99
CA VAL A 490 -17.15 15.71 2.55
C VAL A 490 -18.14 16.13 3.61
N ASP A 491 -17.97 15.63 4.83
CA ASP A 491 -18.80 15.95 5.99
C ASP A 491 -17.92 16.48 7.13
N ARG A 492 -18.26 17.66 7.66
CA ARG A 492 -17.60 18.22 8.86
C ARG A 492 -18.21 17.62 10.12
N ALA A 493 -17.38 17.49 11.16
CA ALA A 493 -17.81 17.00 12.46
C ALA A 493 -18.71 18.01 13.17
N VAL A 494 -19.87 17.53 13.62
CA VAL A 494 -20.83 18.25 14.46
C VAL A 494 -20.76 17.65 15.88
N PRO A 495 -20.76 18.46 16.94
CA PRO A 495 -20.78 17.96 18.31
C PRO A 495 -22.05 17.14 18.55
N ASN A 496 -21.88 15.93 19.12
CA ASN A 496 -22.98 15.04 19.43
C ASN A 496 -23.40 15.23 20.90
N ASP A 497 -24.68 15.50 21.13
CA ASP A 497 -25.24 15.70 22.49
C ASP A 497 -25.44 14.39 23.26
N THR A 498 -25.32 13.24 22.59
CA THR A 498 -25.50 11.92 23.21
C THR A 498 -24.14 11.28 23.54
N PRO A 499 -23.93 10.80 24.78
CA PRO A 499 -22.69 10.15 25.15
C PRO A 499 -22.63 8.73 24.57
N VAL A 500 -21.48 8.38 23.98
CA VAL A 500 -21.24 7.05 23.39
C VAL A 500 -20.74 6.06 24.44
N ALA A 501 -20.09 6.54 25.50
CA ALA A 501 -19.65 5.69 26.60
C ALA A 501 -19.73 6.41 27.97
N PRO A 502 -19.89 5.66 29.06
CA PRO A 502 -20.26 4.23 29.11
C PRO A 502 -21.77 4.02 28.88
N ALA A 503 -22.16 2.88 28.31
CA ALA A 503 -23.56 2.53 28.10
C ALA A 503 -24.25 2.20 29.44
N ARG A 504 -24.70 3.26 30.14
CA ARG A 504 -25.12 3.19 31.56
C ARG A 504 -26.25 2.20 31.79
N VAL A 505 -27.30 2.26 30.95
CA VAL A 505 -28.48 1.41 31.07
C VAL A 505 -28.14 -0.06 30.81
N THR A 506 -27.45 -0.36 29.71
CA THR A 506 -27.11 -1.75 29.34
C THR A 506 -26.21 -2.40 30.38
N SER A 507 -25.24 -1.65 30.92
CA SER A 507 -24.31 -2.15 31.93
C SER A 507 -24.99 -2.41 33.27
N VAL A 508 -25.93 -1.55 33.69
CA VAL A 508 -26.72 -1.75 34.92
C VAL A 508 -27.68 -2.92 34.76
N VAL A 509 -28.32 -3.08 33.59
CA VAL A 509 -29.16 -4.24 33.28
C VAL A 509 -28.35 -5.53 33.27
N ALA A 510 -27.14 -5.51 32.69
CA ALA A 510 -26.23 -6.66 32.73
C ALA A 510 -25.82 -7.00 34.18
N ALA A 511 -25.49 -5.99 34.99
CA ALA A 511 -25.18 -6.19 36.41
C ALA A 511 -26.38 -6.76 37.19
N PHE A 512 -27.59 -6.29 36.90
CA PHE A 512 -28.82 -6.83 37.47
C PHE A 512 -29.00 -8.31 37.12
N ALA A 513 -28.91 -8.67 35.84
CA ALA A 513 -29.06 -10.05 35.39
C ALA A 513 -28.00 -10.98 36.01
N LEU A 514 -26.73 -10.55 36.06
CA LEU A 514 -25.64 -11.31 36.68
C LEU A 514 -25.86 -11.47 38.19
N SER A 515 -26.28 -10.41 38.89
CA SER A 515 -26.55 -10.47 40.32
C SER A 515 -27.75 -11.36 40.66
N LEU A 516 -28.75 -11.41 39.77
CA LEU A 516 -29.94 -12.26 39.92
C LEU A 516 -29.57 -13.72 39.75
N ALA A 517 -28.79 -14.04 38.71
CA ALA A 517 -28.26 -15.38 38.51
C ALA A 517 -27.40 -15.82 39.70
N PHE A 518 -26.52 -14.94 40.20
CA PHE A 518 -25.69 -15.21 41.36
C PHE A 518 -26.52 -15.40 42.64
N GLY A 519 -27.53 -14.56 42.88
CA GLY A 519 -28.43 -14.69 44.03
C GLY A 519 -29.22 -15.99 44.01
N CYS A 520 -29.77 -16.37 42.85
CA CYS A 520 -30.43 -17.66 42.67
C CYS A 520 -29.45 -18.83 42.90
N GLY A 521 -28.25 -18.77 42.33
CA GLY A 521 -27.21 -19.77 42.52
C GLY A 521 -26.82 -19.94 43.99
N LEU A 522 -26.63 -18.83 44.71
CA LEU A 522 -26.33 -18.85 46.14
C LEU A 522 -27.51 -19.38 46.98
N ALA A 523 -28.75 -19.06 46.61
CA ALA A 523 -29.94 -19.60 47.29
C ALA A 523 -30.03 -21.12 47.13
N LEU A 524 -29.76 -21.63 45.92
CA LEU A 524 -29.71 -23.07 45.67
C LEU A 524 -28.53 -23.74 46.38
N PHE A 525 -27.36 -23.11 46.38
CA PHE A 525 -26.19 -23.62 47.10
C PHE A 525 -26.43 -23.70 48.62
N LEU A 526 -27.09 -22.70 49.21
CA LEU A 526 -27.47 -22.72 50.62
C LEU A 526 -28.61 -23.68 50.94
N GLU A 527 -29.42 -24.09 49.95
CA GLU A 527 -30.40 -25.17 50.12
C GLU A 527 -29.72 -26.54 50.00
N TYR A 528 -28.72 -26.66 49.11
CA TYR A 528 -27.91 -27.87 49.00
C TYR A 528 -27.11 -28.17 50.28
N LEU A 529 -26.71 -27.13 51.03
CA LEU A 529 -26.06 -27.29 52.35
C LEU A 529 -27.05 -27.49 53.51
N ASP A 530 -28.36 -27.45 53.28
CA ASP A 530 -29.38 -27.61 54.33
C ASP A 530 -29.84 -29.08 54.43
N ASP A 531 -29.15 -29.86 55.27
CA ASP A 531 -29.41 -31.30 55.50
C ASP A 531 -30.61 -31.59 56.43
N THR A 532 -31.58 -30.67 56.53
CA THR A 532 -32.74 -30.84 57.42
C THR A 532 -33.77 -31.82 56.84
N VAL A 533 -34.19 -32.82 57.62
CA VAL A 533 -35.31 -33.73 57.29
C VAL A 533 -36.64 -32.97 57.36
N ARG A 534 -37.41 -32.91 56.26
CA ARG A 534 -38.67 -32.13 56.23
C ARG A 534 -39.92 -32.95 55.96
N SER A 535 -39.78 -34.15 55.41
CA SER A 535 -40.89 -35.04 55.06
C SER A 535 -40.78 -36.38 55.79
N PRO A 536 -41.91 -37.03 56.14
CA PRO A 536 -41.89 -38.42 56.61
C PRO A 536 -41.21 -39.37 55.61
N ALA A 537 -41.30 -39.08 54.30
CA ALA A 537 -40.60 -39.84 53.27
C ALA A 537 -39.06 -39.67 53.34
N ASP A 538 -38.58 -38.51 53.79
CA ASP A 538 -37.13 -38.27 53.97
C ASP A 538 -36.59 -39.16 55.11
N VAL A 539 -37.36 -39.32 56.19
CA VAL A 539 -37.03 -40.21 57.32
C VAL A 539 -36.94 -41.66 56.86
N GLU A 540 -37.92 -42.12 56.10
CA GLU A 540 -37.97 -43.49 55.56
C GLU A 540 -36.81 -43.78 54.62
N ASN A 541 -36.44 -42.82 53.76
CA ASN A 541 -35.35 -43.00 52.81
C ASN A 541 -33.96 -42.95 53.48
N ILE A 542 -33.75 -42.04 54.43
CA ILE A 542 -32.44 -41.84 55.09
C ILE A 542 -32.18 -42.92 56.13
N LEU A 543 -33.15 -43.19 57.02
CA LEU A 543 -32.98 -44.10 58.15
C LEU A 543 -33.45 -45.53 57.84
N ARG A 544 -34.18 -45.75 56.73
CA ARG A 544 -34.82 -47.03 56.38
C ARG A 544 -35.76 -47.55 57.48
N LEU A 545 -36.37 -46.64 58.23
CA LEU A 545 -37.32 -46.93 59.29
C LEU A 545 -38.68 -46.30 58.96
N PRO A 546 -39.81 -47.00 59.23
CA PRO A 546 -41.13 -46.46 58.97
C PRO A 546 -41.42 -45.24 59.85
N ALA A 547 -42.00 -44.18 59.27
CA ALA A 547 -42.44 -43.03 60.04
C ALA A 547 -43.74 -43.37 60.81
N LEU A 548 -43.66 -43.47 62.14
CA LEU A 548 -44.78 -43.95 62.96
C LEU A 548 -45.97 -42.97 63.07
N ALA A 549 -45.68 -41.67 63.17
CA ALA A 549 -46.67 -40.59 63.17
C ALA A 549 -46.00 -39.23 62.88
N VAL A 550 -46.78 -38.27 62.40
CA VAL A 550 -46.38 -36.86 62.24
C VAL A 550 -47.13 -36.02 63.29
N ILE A 551 -46.40 -35.47 64.26
CA ILE A 551 -46.98 -34.65 65.32
C ILE A 551 -46.93 -33.17 64.89
N PRO A 552 -48.08 -32.48 64.76
CA PRO A 552 -48.10 -31.06 64.39
C PRO A 552 -47.61 -30.18 65.55
N THR A 553 -46.90 -29.10 65.23
CA THR A 553 -46.47 -28.12 66.24
C THR A 553 -47.63 -27.23 66.68
N VAL A 554 -47.72 -26.93 67.98
CA VAL A 554 -48.83 -26.19 68.60
C VAL A 554 -49.02 -24.77 68.04
N ASP A 555 -47.97 -24.13 67.53
CA ASP A 555 -48.00 -22.77 66.95
C ASP A 555 -48.64 -22.70 65.54
N SER A 556 -48.80 -23.84 64.86
CA SER A 556 -49.24 -23.87 63.46
C SER A 556 -50.75 -23.95 63.26
N MET A 557 -51.55 -23.98 64.34
CA MET A 557 -53.02 -23.97 64.23
C MET A 557 -53.54 -22.54 63.98
N PRO A 558 -54.34 -22.31 62.92
CA PRO A 558 -54.89 -20.99 62.64
C PRO A 558 -55.84 -20.57 63.78
N ARG A 559 -55.45 -19.56 64.56
CA ARG A 559 -56.36 -18.83 65.44
C ARG A 559 -57.42 -18.15 64.57
N ARG A 560 -58.47 -18.90 64.21
CA ARG A 560 -59.61 -18.38 63.47
C ARG A 560 -60.26 -17.30 64.33
N LYS A 561 -60.11 -16.07 63.86
CA LYS A 561 -60.72 -14.81 64.30
C LYS A 561 -62.20 -15.01 64.68
N LEU A 562 -62.47 -15.32 65.95
CA LEU A 562 -63.78 -15.21 66.57
C LEU A 562 -63.85 -13.85 67.26
N LEU A 563 -64.10 -12.82 66.46
CA LEU A 563 -64.59 -11.53 66.95
C LEU A 563 -66.05 -11.72 67.36
N LEU A 564 -66.28 -11.99 68.65
CA LEU A 564 -67.39 -11.56 69.51
C LEU A 564 -67.57 -12.56 70.65
N ALA A 565 -66.91 -12.31 71.79
CA ALA A 565 -67.45 -12.48 73.14
C ALA A 565 -66.33 -12.27 74.18
N GLY A 566 -66.46 -11.18 74.93
CA GLY A 566 -66.09 -11.04 76.35
C GLY A 566 -64.81 -11.68 76.91
N LYS A 567 -63.84 -10.80 77.18
CA LYS A 567 -63.33 -10.49 78.53
C LYS A 567 -62.56 -11.59 79.31
N ASN A 568 -61.26 -11.29 79.47
CA ASN A 568 -60.37 -11.57 80.60
C ASN A 568 -59.99 -13.03 80.92
N GLY A 569 -58.70 -13.32 80.78
CA GLY A 569 -58.03 -14.48 81.37
C GLY A 569 -56.52 -14.40 81.14
N GLU A 570 -55.80 -13.71 82.02
CA GLU A 570 -54.39 -14.00 82.28
C GLU A 570 -54.31 -15.44 82.79
N GLY A 571 -53.61 -16.30 82.05
CA GLY A 571 -53.48 -17.72 82.37
C GLY A 571 -52.17 -18.26 81.83
N ASN A 572 -51.18 -18.31 82.72
CA ASN A 572 -49.89 -18.95 82.55
C ASN A 572 -50.04 -20.48 82.58
N ASP A 573 -50.72 -21.07 81.57
CA ASP A 573 -50.87 -22.52 81.45
C ASP A 573 -49.97 -23.06 80.33
N ARG A 574 -48.69 -23.24 80.66
CA ARG A 574 -47.80 -24.15 79.94
C ARG A 574 -48.00 -25.58 80.45
N SER A 575 -49.23 -26.08 80.37
CA SER A 575 -49.50 -27.50 80.63
C SER A 575 -48.90 -28.33 79.50
N GLU A 576 -47.79 -29.02 79.77
CA GLU A 576 -47.12 -29.95 78.83
C GLU A 576 -48.04 -31.14 78.43
N LEU A 577 -49.16 -31.32 79.14
CA LEU A 577 -50.21 -32.31 78.90
C LEU A 577 -51.31 -31.76 77.95
N LEU A 578 -50.97 -31.61 76.68
CA LEU A 578 -51.79 -30.98 75.65
C LEU A 578 -53.06 -31.78 75.30
N ILE A 579 -53.07 -33.10 75.52
CA ILE A 579 -54.21 -33.97 75.20
C ILE A 579 -55.42 -33.75 76.12
N SER A 580 -55.17 -33.32 77.36
CA SER A 580 -56.22 -33.17 78.38
C SER A 580 -57.10 -31.92 78.20
N ASN A 581 -56.54 -30.85 77.63
CA ASN A 581 -57.24 -29.58 77.45
C ASN A 581 -58.19 -29.58 76.24
N ASP A 582 -57.88 -30.34 75.18
CA ASP A 582 -58.77 -30.48 74.02
C ASP A 582 -58.64 -31.87 73.38
N SER A 583 -59.48 -32.80 73.87
CA SER A 583 -59.48 -34.21 73.44
C SER A 583 -59.90 -34.44 71.98
N ARG A 584 -60.43 -33.43 71.28
CA ARG A 584 -60.82 -33.51 69.86
C ARG A 584 -59.88 -32.71 68.94
N SER A 585 -58.76 -32.23 69.46
CA SER A 585 -57.77 -31.49 68.69
C SER A 585 -56.99 -32.39 67.72
N ALA A 586 -56.48 -31.79 66.63
CA ALA A 586 -55.62 -32.47 65.65
C ALA A 586 -54.34 -33.05 66.28
N LEU A 587 -53.84 -32.42 67.36
CA LEU A 587 -52.68 -32.90 68.11
C LEU A 587 -53.01 -34.16 68.91
N ALA A 588 -54.15 -34.18 69.61
CA ALA A 588 -54.61 -35.38 70.33
C ALA A 588 -54.83 -36.56 69.38
N GLU A 589 -55.33 -36.30 68.17
CA GLU A 589 -55.51 -37.33 67.14
C GLU A 589 -54.17 -37.86 66.60
N ALA A 590 -53.17 -36.98 66.41
CA ALA A 590 -51.82 -37.39 66.01
C ALA A 590 -51.15 -38.31 67.06
N TYR A 591 -51.31 -38.03 68.36
CA TYR A 591 -50.81 -38.89 69.44
C TYR A 591 -51.59 -40.21 69.56
N ARG A 592 -52.92 -40.20 69.33
CA ARG A 592 -53.70 -41.45 69.23
C ARG A 592 -53.26 -42.30 68.05
N GLN A 593 -52.92 -41.67 66.93
CA GLN A 593 -52.37 -42.35 65.77
C GLN A 593 -51.00 -42.94 66.11
N LEU A 594 -50.10 -42.18 66.74
CA LEU A 594 -48.81 -42.69 67.23
C LEU A 594 -48.99 -43.91 68.14
N ARG A 595 -49.89 -43.80 69.14
CA ARG A 595 -50.21 -44.91 70.04
C ARG A 595 -50.67 -46.14 69.27
N THR A 596 -51.60 -45.96 68.32
CA THR A 596 -52.11 -47.06 67.50
C THR A 596 -51.01 -47.69 66.64
N SER A 597 -50.17 -46.89 66.00
CA SER A 597 -49.00 -47.36 65.22
C SER A 597 -48.02 -48.16 66.09
N VAL A 598 -47.75 -47.71 67.32
CA VAL A 598 -46.89 -48.42 68.28
C VAL A 598 -47.51 -49.74 68.73
N LEU A 599 -48.81 -49.74 69.08
CA LEU A 599 -49.54 -50.96 69.46
C LEU A 599 -49.52 -52.01 68.35
N LEU A 600 -49.48 -51.58 67.08
CA LEU A 600 -49.45 -52.44 65.91
C LEU A 600 -48.04 -52.72 65.36
N SER A 601 -47.00 -52.10 65.91
CA SER A 601 -45.62 -52.24 65.44
C SER A 601 -45.01 -53.62 65.73
N THR A 602 -45.54 -54.36 66.71
CA THR A 602 -45.07 -55.69 67.12
C THR A 602 -46.14 -56.75 66.90
N ALA A 603 -45.82 -57.78 66.12
CA ALA A 603 -46.73 -58.88 65.86
C ALA A 603 -46.95 -59.73 67.12
N GLY A 604 -48.20 -59.86 67.57
CA GLY A 604 -48.62 -60.81 68.60
C GLY A 604 -48.97 -60.20 69.96
N GLN A 605 -48.27 -59.18 70.44
CA GLN A 605 -48.60 -58.45 71.69
C GLN A 605 -48.13 -57.00 71.62
N ALA A 606 -48.90 -56.10 72.24
CA ALA A 606 -48.55 -54.69 72.38
C ALA A 606 -47.33 -54.50 73.31
N PRO A 607 -46.39 -53.59 72.98
CA PRO A 607 -45.22 -53.32 73.81
C PRO A 607 -45.65 -52.68 75.14
N LYS A 608 -45.14 -53.21 76.26
CA LYS A 608 -45.47 -52.72 77.62
C LYS A 608 -44.55 -51.60 78.10
N SER A 609 -43.34 -51.50 77.54
CA SER A 609 -42.35 -50.45 77.83
C SER A 609 -41.81 -49.90 76.52
N LEU A 610 -41.64 -48.59 76.46
CA LEU A 610 -41.13 -47.88 75.29
C LEU A 610 -40.11 -46.83 75.74
N LEU A 611 -39.01 -46.74 74.99
CA LEU A 611 -37.99 -45.71 75.19
C LEU A 611 -38.20 -44.59 74.15
N VAL A 612 -38.51 -43.38 74.61
CA VAL A 612 -38.57 -42.20 73.75
C VAL A 612 -37.21 -41.49 73.79
N THR A 613 -36.51 -41.49 72.66
CA THR A 613 -35.20 -40.84 72.51
C THR A 613 -35.12 -40.07 71.20
N SER A 614 -34.09 -39.25 71.03
CA SER A 614 -33.91 -38.42 69.84
C SER A 614 -32.46 -37.94 69.71
N SER A 615 -32.09 -37.51 68.51
CA SER A 615 -30.72 -37.13 68.13
C SER A 615 -30.20 -35.87 68.79
N VAL A 616 -31.08 -34.90 69.08
CA VAL A 616 -30.69 -33.56 69.58
C VAL A 616 -31.54 -33.16 70.80
N PRO A 617 -31.01 -32.38 71.76
CA PRO A 617 -31.83 -31.76 72.81
C PRO A 617 -33.01 -30.94 72.22
N SER A 618 -34.12 -30.88 72.94
CA SER A 618 -35.31 -30.07 72.58
C SER A 618 -36.13 -30.50 71.34
N GLU A 619 -35.98 -31.73 70.83
CA GLU A 619 -36.84 -32.30 69.75
C GLU A 619 -38.22 -32.81 70.24
N GLY A 620 -38.65 -32.46 71.46
CA GLY A 620 -39.98 -32.83 71.97
C GLY A 620 -40.09 -34.22 72.63
N LYS A 621 -38.97 -34.87 72.98
CA LYS A 621 -38.94 -36.17 73.68
C LYS A 621 -39.84 -36.22 74.93
N THR A 622 -39.67 -35.26 75.85
CA THR A 622 -40.44 -35.19 77.10
C THR A 622 -41.93 -34.97 76.81
N THR A 623 -42.24 -34.05 75.88
CA THR A 623 -43.61 -33.76 75.47
C THR A 623 -44.29 -34.99 74.87
N THR A 624 -43.59 -35.76 74.03
CA THR A 624 -44.11 -36.99 73.43
C THR A 624 -44.18 -38.17 74.40
N ALA A 625 -43.41 -38.16 75.48
CA ALA A 625 -43.50 -39.18 76.52
C ALA A 625 -44.64 -38.90 77.52
N VAL A 626 -44.96 -37.63 77.75
CA VAL A 626 -46.00 -37.19 78.68
C VAL A 626 -47.40 -37.27 78.06
N ASN A 627 -47.51 -36.98 76.76
CA ASN A 627 -48.75 -37.08 75.98
C ASN A 627 -48.89 -38.48 75.36
#